data_AF-A0A7W9YJB1-F1
#
_entry.id   AF-A0A7W9YJB1-F1
#
_cell.length_a   1.000
_cell.length_b   1.000
_cell.length_c   1.000
_cell.angle_alpha   90.00
_cell.angle_beta   90.00
_cell.angle_gamma   90.00
#
_symmetry.space_group_name_H-M   'P 1'
#
loop_
_entity.id
_entity.type
_entity.pdbx_description
1 polymer ?
#
loop_
_entity_poly.entity_id
_entity_poly.type
_entity_poly.pdbx_seq_one_letter_code
_entity_poly.pdbx_strand_id
1 'polypeptide(L)'
;MASPTVRRWQIAYELRNMRGDRTQKEVAKALGVAQSSITRWEDPRGMLPRARDLRLLLEYYKISPERIEEMLGLRRDAEQRGWWQTYRLDKQYETFIGLEADSTRIQSFQSQIITGLLQTEGYARAVLRATRPEATQEEIERLLQVRMMRQERWSTNNTVKLWAILGEAALRQVVGGRTIMYEQLEHLREASFHPRVTLQVLPFDSAAHPALETTSFQVFQLSGLPLSAVFIDSRTGSLYLEDSAEIEDYEDLFNKLRAAAQDIDPTRQFLSSIAQEHRERAAQ
;
A
#
# COMPACT_ATOMS: atom_id res chain seq x y z
N MET A 1 -7.26 -13.00 -2.11
CA MET A 1 -6.09 -13.89 -2.32
C MET A 1 -4.91 -13.22 -1.69
N ALA A 2 -4.12 -13.97 -0.92
CA ALA A 2 -2.99 -13.44 -0.19
C ALA A 2 -1.89 -12.89 -1.12
N SER A 3 -1.18 -11.85 -0.70
CA SER A 3 -0.03 -11.26 -1.40
C SER A 3 1.23 -12.10 -1.18
N PRO A 4 1.86 -12.59 -2.27
CA PRO A 4 3.09 -13.37 -2.16
C PRO A 4 4.21 -12.61 -1.46
N THR A 5 4.24 -11.28 -1.60
CA THR A 5 5.24 -10.42 -0.96
C THR A 5 5.04 -10.35 0.55
N VAL A 6 3.82 -10.10 1.01
CA VAL A 6 3.52 -10.03 2.45
C VAL A 6 3.72 -11.39 3.12
N ARG A 7 3.41 -12.49 2.43
CA ARG A 7 3.67 -13.85 2.95
C ARG A 7 5.16 -14.13 3.11
N ARG A 8 6.02 -13.64 2.22
CA ARG A 8 7.49 -13.72 2.40
C ARG A 8 7.95 -12.95 3.63
N TRP A 9 7.41 -11.75 3.82
CA TRP A 9 7.72 -10.91 4.99
C TRP A 9 7.27 -11.58 6.28
N GLN A 10 6.07 -12.17 6.27
CA GLN A 10 5.55 -12.95 7.40
C GLN A 10 6.47 -14.11 7.76
N ILE A 11 6.93 -14.88 6.78
CA ILE A 11 7.86 -15.99 7.02
C ILE A 11 9.18 -15.47 7.59
N ALA A 12 9.78 -14.44 6.99
CA ALA A 12 11.04 -13.88 7.47
C ALA A 12 10.94 -13.37 8.92
N TYR A 13 9.84 -12.69 9.25
CA TYR A 13 9.55 -12.19 10.59
C TYR A 13 9.38 -13.32 11.60
N GLU A 14 8.51 -14.30 11.31
CA GLU A 14 8.26 -15.46 12.17
C GLU A 14 9.54 -16.26 12.41
N LEU A 15 10.36 -16.48 11.37
CA LEU A 15 11.63 -17.18 11.50
C LEU A 15 12.63 -16.43 12.38
N ARG A 16 12.71 -15.10 12.24
CA ARG A 16 13.57 -14.25 13.09
C ARG A 16 13.12 -14.30 14.55
N ASN A 17 11.81 -14.24 14.80
CA ASN A 17 11.26 -14.36 16.15
C ASN A 17 11.49 -15.75 16.76
N MET A 18 11.26 -16.82 16.01
CA MET A 18 11.45 -18.20 16.48
C MET A 18 12.94 -18.53 16.72
N ARG A 19 13.86 -17.90 15.98
CA ARG A 19 15.30 -18.02 16.26
C ARG A 19 15.63 -17.58 17.68
N GLY A 20 15.02 -16.49 18.13
CA GLY A 20 15.29 -15.86 19.44
C GLY A 20 16.77 -15.48 19.55
N ASP A 21 17.38 -15.77 20.70
CA ASP A 21 18.77 -15.39 21.00
C ASP A 21 19.83 -16.22 20.25
N ARG A 22 19.42 -17.31 19.56
CA ARG A 22 20.36 -18.15 18.82
C ARG A 22 20.98 -17.36 17.67
N THR A 23 22.27 -17.49 17.46
CA THR A 23 22.94 -16.85 16.33
C THR A 23 22.59 -17.55 15.02
N GLN A 24 22.59 -16.82 13.89
CA GLN A 24 22.40 -17.42 12.57
C GLN A 24 23.43 -18.52 12.27
N LYS A 25 24.65 -18.40 12.82
CA LYS A 25 25.72 -19.39 12.69
C LYS A 25 25.41 -20.69 13.42
N GLU A 26 24.86 -20.62 14.63
CA GLU A 26 24.46 -21.80 15.41
C GLU A 26 23.32 -22.55 14.71
N VAL A 27 22.30 -21.83 14.25
CA VAL A 27 21.18 -22.40 13.50
C VAL A 27 21.69 -23.07 12.21
N ALA A 28 22.52 -22.38 11.44
CA ALA A 28 23.09 -22.91 10.20
C ALA A 28 23.88 -24.21 10.43
N LYS A 29 24.69 -24.26 11.50
CA LYS A 29 25.45 -25.46 11.89
C LYS A 29 24.52 -26.63 12.26
N ALA A 30 23.45 -26.36 13.01
CA ALA A 30 22.49 -27.40 13.40
C ALA A 30 21.74 -28.00 12.21
N LEU A 31 21.41 -27.18 11.20
CA LEU A 31 20.71 -27.62 10.01
C LEU A 31 21.62 -28.15 8.89
N GLY A 32 22.95 -28.01 9.02
CA GLY A 32 23.89 -28.38 7.96
C GLY A 32 23.80 -27.50 6.71
N VAL A 33 23.46 -26.21 6.87
CA VAL A 33 23.35 -25.23 5.78
C VAL A 33 24.36 -24.10 5.93
N ALA A 34 24.58 -23.33 4.87
CA ALA A 34 25.39 -22.11 4.95
C ALA A 34 24.69 -21.03 5.79
N GLN A 35 25.46 -20.24 6.56
CA GLN A 35 24.93 -19.11 7.34
C GLN A 35 24.15 -18.12 6.45
N SER A 36 24.63 -17.88 5.23
CA SER A 36 23.95 -17.02 4.24
C SER A 36 22.58 -17.53 3.81
N SER A 37 22.26 -18.81 4.02
CA SER A 37 20.89 -19.32 3.83
C SER A 37 19.99 -18.80 4.94
N ILE A 38 20.40 -18.88 6.21
CA ILE A 38 19.63 -18.35 7.34
C ILE A 38 19.43 -16.85 7.19
N THR A 39 20.49 -16.10 6.86
CA THR A 39 20.41 -14.66 6.61
C THR A 39 19.37 -14.33 5.53
N ARG A 40 19.35 -15.07 4.42
CA ARG A 40 18.37 -14.86 3.34
C ARG A 40 16.95 -15.29 3.71
N TRP A 41 16.78 -16.30 4.56
CA TRP A 41 15.44 -16.77 4.97
C TRP A 41 14.79 -15.85 6.00
N GLU A 42 15.60 -15.12 6.78
CA GLU A 42 15.17 -14.11 7.75
C GLU A 42 15.15 -12.68 7.17
N ASP A 43 15.42 -12.54 5.87
CA ASP A 43 15.33 -11.28 5.12
C ASP A 43 14.02 -11.27 4.31
N PRO A 44 13.11 -10.30 4.55
CA PRO A 44 11.88 -10.12 3.77
C PRO A 44 12.10 -9.99 2.25
N ARG A 45 13.29 -9.55 1.83
CA ARG A 45 13.71 -9.42 0.43
C ARG A 45 14.52 -10.62 -0.08
N GLY A 46 14.84 -11.54 0.83
CA GLY A 46 15.61 -12.73 0.56
C GLY A 46 14.81 -13.84 -0.12
N MET A 47 15.47 -14.98 -0.29
CA MET A 47 14.88 -16.15 -0.93
C MET A 47 14.09 -16.96 0.10
N LEU A 48 12.93 -17.49 -0.30
CA LEU A 48 12.19 -18.43 0.55
C LEU A 48 13.02 -19.71 0.81
N PRO A 49 13.02 -20.26 2.04
CA PRO A 49 13.56 -21.60 2.29
C PRO A 49 12.87 -22.63 1.40
N ARG A 50 13.45 -23.82 1.16
CA ARG A 50 12.72 -24.95 0.54
C ARG A 50 11.81 -25.65 1.55
N ALA A 51 10.79 -26.40 1.11
CA ALA A 51 9.75 -26.89 2.03
C ALA A 51 10.35 -27.80 3.10
N ARG A 52 11.31 -28.64 2.66
CA ARG A 52 12.14 -29.46 3.52
C ARG A 52 12.95 -28.61 4.52
N ASP A 53 13.65 -27.58 4.04
CA ASP A 53 14.55 -26.79 4.88
C ASP A 53 13.75 -25.93 5.90
N LEU A 54 12.57 -25.43 5.51
CA LEU A 54 11.64 -24.75 6.40
C LEU A 54 11.14 -25.70 7.50
N ARG A 55 10.75 -26.94 7.14
CA ARG A 55 10.34 -27.94 8.13
C ARG A 55 11.45 -28.25 9.13
N LEU A 56 12.67 -28.51 8.65
CA LEU A 56 13.83 -28.78 9.52
C LEU A 56 14.13 -27.61 10.47
N LEU A 57 13.98 -26.38 9.99
CA LEU A 57 14.17 -25.18 10.79
C LEU A 57 13.14 -25.08 11.92
N LEU A 58 11.87 -25.31 11.61
CA LEU A 58 10.77 -25.25 12.58
C LEU A 58 10.84 -26.40 13.60
N GLU A 59 11.23 -27.60 13.16
CA GLU A 59 11.49 -28.74 14.05
C GLU A 59 12.67 -28.45 14.99
N TYR A 60 13.75 -27.86 14.49
CA TYR A 60 14.88 -27.41 15.32
C TYR A 60 14.47 -26.37 16.36
N TYR A 61 13.57 -25.45 15.99
CA TYR A 61 12.96 -24.48 16.90
C TYR A 61 11.90 -25.07 17.84
N LYS A 62 11.60 -26.38 17.73
CA LYS A 62 10.63 -27.11 18.55
C LYS A 62 9.20 -26.56 18.42
N ILE A 63 8.84 -26.10 17.23
CA ILE A 63 7.50 -25.63 16.90
C ILE A 63 6.53 -26.83 16.81
N SER A 64 5.28 -26.64 17.23
CA SER A 64 4.26 -27.69 17.19
C SER A 64 3.95 -28.15 15.76
N PRO A 65 3.58 -29.42 15.54
CA PRO A 65 3.24 -29.94 14.21
C PRO A 65 2.17 -29.12 13.48
N GLU A 66 1.15 -28.64 14.21
CA GLU A 66 0.07 -27.82 13.65
C GLU A 66 0.62 -26.50 13.08
N ARG A 67 1.50 -25.83 13.84
CA ARG A 67 2.12 -24.58 13.43
C ARG A 67 3.14 -24.78 12.30
N ILE A 68 3.78 -25.95 12.23
CA ILE A 68 4.62 -26.32 11.08
C ILE A 68 3.79 -26.37 9.80
N GLU A 69 2.61 -27.01 9.83
CA GLU A 69 1.73 -27.07 8.67
C GLU A 69 1.17 -25.68 8.28
N GLU A 70 0.87 -24.82 9.26
CA GLU A 70 0.52 -23.42 9.01
C GLU A 70 1.64 -22.67 8.26
N MET A 71 2.89 -22.76 8.74
CA MET A 71 4.04 -22.12 8.09
C MET A 71 4.33 -22.67 6.70
N LEU A 72 4.14 -23.97 6.48
CA LEU A 72 4.24 -24.58 5.15
C LEU A 72 3.12 -24.11 4.22
N GLY A 73 1.90 -23.89 4.76
CA GLY A 73 0.80 -23.24 4.07
C GLY A 73 1.15 -21.82 3.63
N LEU A 74 1.63 -20.99 4.54
CA LEU A 74 2.08 -19.63 4.26
C LEU A 74 3.16 -19.60 3.16
N ARG A 75 4.07 -20.58 3.18
CA ARG A 75 5.11 -20.73 2.18
C ARG A 75 4.55 -21.11 0.80
N ARG A 76 3.54 -21.97 0.73
CA ARG A 76 2.84 -22.26 -0.54
C ARG A 76 2.16 -21.01 -1.07
N ASP A 77 1.53 -20.22 -0.20
CA ASP A 77 0.90 -18.95 -0.59
C ASP A 77 1.92 -17.91 -1.07
N ALA A 78 3.10 -17.87 -0.45
CA ALA A 78 4.22 -17.02 -0.85
C ALA A 78 4.84 -17.40 -2.22
N GLU A 79 4.58 -18.61 -2.70
CA GLU A 79 4.96 -19.10 -4.04
C GLU A 79 3.86 -18.87 -5.09
N GLN A 80 2.61 -18.62 -4.68
CA GLN A 80 1.54 -18.30 -5.62
C GLN A 80 1.83 -17.00 -6.37
N ARG A 81 1.31 -16.90 -7.60
CA ARG A 81 1.42 -15.68 -8.40
C ARG A 81 0.22 -14.79 -8.15
N GLY A 82 0.46 -13.56 -7.70
CA GLY A 82 -0.59 -12.54 -7.65
C GLY A 82 -1.17 -12.30 -9.04
N TRP A 83 -2.46 -11.95 -9.13
CA TRP A 83 -3.14 -11.72 -10.42
C TRP A 83 -2.46 -10.66 -11.28
N TRP A 84 -1.73 -9.72 -10.66
CA TRP A 84 -1.02 -8.63 -11.32
C TRP A 84 0.27 -9.07 -12.02
N GLN A 85 0.81 -10.26 -11.71
CA GLN A 85 2.07 -10.74 -12.30
C GLN A 85 1.95 -11.04 -13.81
N THR A 86 0.73 -11.21 -14.33
CA THR A 86 0.48 -11.34 -15.78
C THR A 86 0.74 -10.04 -16.53
N TYR A 87 0.69 -8.90 -15.84
CA TYR A 87 0.81 -7.57 -16.42
C TYR A 87 2.26 -7.08 -16.54
N ARG A 88 3.28 -7.87 -16.17
CA ARG A 88 4.73 -7.52 -16.27
C ARG A 88 5.02 -6.10 -15.76
N LEU A 89 4.56 -5.82 -14.54
CA LEU A 89 4.72 -4.51 -13.90
C LEU A 89 6.14 -4.36 -13.37
N ASP A 90 6.54 -3.14 -13.05
CA ASP A 90 7.77 -2.94 -12.30
C ASP A 90 7.63 -3.53 -10.88
N LYS A 91 8.75 -3.99 -10.32
CA LYS A 91 8.77 -4.71 -9.03
C LYS A 91 8.22 -3.86 -7.88
N GLN A 92 8.35 -2.54 -7.94
CA GLN A 92 7.85 -1.65 -6.90
C GLN A 92 6.33 -1.61 -6.93
N TYR A 93 5.74 -1.46 -8.11
CA TYR A 93 4.29 -1.47 -8.24
C TYR A 93 3.70 -2.85 -7.87
N GLU A 94 4.36 -3.96 -8.23
CA GLU A 94 3.92 -5.30 -7.78
C GLU A 94 3.93 -5.44 -6.25
N THR A 95 4.95 -4.89 -5.59
CA THR A 95 5.07 -4.92 -4.13
C THR A 95 3.97 -4.08 -3.49
N PHE A 96 3.74 -2.87 -4.00
CA PHE A 96 2.67 -1.99 -3.55
C PHE A 96 1.28 -2.64 -3.65
N ILE A 97 0.95 -3.26 -4.79
CA ILE A 97 -0.31 -4.01 -4.97
C ILE A 97 -0.41 -5.14 -3.96
N GLY A 98 0.72 -5.80 -3.68
CA GLY A 98 0.82 -6.82 -2.66
C GLY A 98 0.50 -6.30 -1.25
N LEU A 99 1.04 -5.15 -0.85
CA LEU A 99 0.76 -4.56 0.46
C LEU A 99 -0.72 -4.17 0.57
N GLU A 100 -1.26 -3.53 -0.47
CA GLU A 100 -2.67 -3.15 -0.54
C GLU A 100 -3.60 -4.37 -0.37
N ALA A 101 -3.33 -5.45 -1.11
CA ALA A 101 -4.16 -6.66 -1.11
C ALA A 101 -4.19 -7.41 0.23
N ASP A 102 -3.11 -7.34 1.01
CA ASP A 102 -2.96 -8.04 2.29
C ASP A 102 -3.09 -7.13 3.51
N SER A 103 -3.52 -5.88 3.32
CA SER A 103 -3.77 -4.95 4.42
C SER A 103 -5.15 -5.15 5.05
N THR A 104 -5.24 -4.93 6.36
CA THR A 104 -6.54 -4.74 7.06
C THR A 104 -6.96 -3.27 7.06
N ARG A 105 -5.98 -2.37 7.04
CA ARG A 105 -6.16 -0.92 7.04
C ARG A 105 -5.09 -0.26 6.19
N ILE A 106 -5.50 0.75 5.44
CA ILE A 106 -4.64 1.61 4.62
C ILE A 106 -4.85 3.04 5.09
N GLN A 107 -3.76 3.70 5.49
CA GLN A 107 -3.73 5.12 5.79
C GLN A 107 -2.95 5.82 4.68
N SER A 108 -3.57 6.76 3.98
CA SER A 108 -3.02 7.38 2.77
C SER A 108 -3.01 8.89 2.93
N PHE A 109 -1.83 9.49 2.87
CA PHE A 109 -1.69 10.94 2.70
C PHE A 109 -1.28 11.23 1.27
N GLN A 110 -2.05 12.06 0.57
CA GLN A 110 -1.74 12.48 -0.79
C GLN A 110 -1.81 13.99 -0.93
N SER A 111 -0.67 14.61 -1.26
CA SER A 111 -0.56 16.08 -1.35
C SER A 111 -1.00 16.62 -2.71
N GLN A 112 -0.71 15.91 -3.81
CA GLN A 112 -0.87 16.46 -5.18
C GLN A 112 -1.73 15.62 -6.12
N ILE A 113 -1.98 14.35 -5.82
CA ILE A 113 -2.78 13.46 -6.66
C ILE A 113 -3.78 12.69 -5.80
N ILE A 114 -4.95 12.36 -6.34
CA ILE A 114 -5.91 11.54 -5.58
C ILE A 114 -5.38 10.10 -5.46
N THR A 115 -5.59 9.45 -4.32
CA THR A 115 -5.13 8.05 -4.12
C THR A 115 -5.75 7.12 -5.15
N GLY A 116 -4.95 6.18 -5.67
CA GLY A 116 -5.35 5.29 -6.77
C GLY A 116 -6.58 4.43 -6.49
N LEU A 117 -6.96 4.21 -5.22
CA LEU A 117 -8.18 3.50 -4.83
C LEU A 117 -9.46 4.32 -5.00
N LEU A 118 -9.35 5.65 -5.11
CA LEU A 118 -10.47 6.58 -5.20
C LEU A 118 -10.47 7.37 -6.51
N GLN A 119 -9.77 6.89 -7.54
CA GLN A 119 -9.70 7.57 -8.84
C GLN A 119 -10.77 7.04 -9.79
N THR A 120 -11.44 7.91 -10.51
CA THR A 120 -12.22 7.53 -11.70
C THR A 120 -11.28 7.11 -12.82
N GLU A 121 -11.78 6.34 -13.78
CA GLU A 121 -10.99 5.90 -14.94
C GLU A 121 -10.42 7.09 -15.74
N GLY A 122 -11.23 8.14 -15.95
CA GLY A 122 -10.82 9.35 -16.66
C GLY A 122 -9.67 10.07 -15.97
N TYR A 123 -9.77 10.28 -14.66
CA TYR A 123 -8.71 10.91 -13.87
C TYR A 123 -7.45 10.03 -13.83
N ALA A 124 -7.61 8.74 -13.59
CA ALA A 124 -6.51 7.78 -13.56
C ALA A 124 -5.73 7.77 -14.88
N ARG A 125 -6.42 7.73 -16.03
CA ARG A 125 -5.80 7.79 -17.35
C ARG A 125 -5.01 9.09 -17.55
N ALA A 126 -5.59 10.23 -17.16
CA ALA A 126 -4.93 11.53 -17.26
C ALA A 126 -3.67 11.63 -16.37
N VAL A 127 -3.71 11.13 -15.13
CA VAL A 127 -2.53 11.07 -14.25
C VAL A 127 -1.44 10.17 -14.84
N LEU A 128 -1.82 8.97 -15.31
CA LEU A 128 -0.85 8.04 -15.91
C LEU A 128 -0.14 8.66 -17.11
N ARG A 129 -0.88 9.36 -17.98
CA ARG A 129 -0.33 10.08 -19.13
C ARG A 129 0.60 11.23 -18.72
N ALA A 130 0.17 12.06 -17.77
CA ALA A 130 0.95 13.23 -17.32
C ALA A 130 2.26 12.84 -16.61
N THR A 131 2.25 11.73 -15.87
CA THR A 131 3.42 11.28 -15.08
C THR A 131 4.38 10.38 -15.86
N ARG A 132 4.00 9.95 -17.08
CA ARG A 132 4.79 9.07 -17.94
C ARG A 132 4.72 9.54 -19.40
N PRO A 133 5.33 10.71 -19.71
CA PRO A 133 5.24 11.30 -21.05
C PRO A 133 5.79 10.38 -22.15
N GLU A 134 6.77 9.55 -21.83
CA GLU A 134 7.42 8.62 -22.78
C GLU A 134 6.69 7.28 -22.93
N ALA A 135 5.62 7.01 -22.16
CA ALA A 135 4.93 5.72 -22.19
C ALA A 135 4.00 5.60 -23.41
N THR A 136 3.95 4.41 -24.01
CA THR A 136 3.06 4.15 -25.15
C THR A 136 1.58 4.09 -24.72
N GLN A 137 0.65 4.14 -25.68
CA GLN A 137 -0.78 3.97 -25.36
C GLN A 137 -1.08 2.61 -24.75
N GLU A 138 -0.46 1.55 -25.26
CA GLU A 138 -0.61 0.20 -24.74
C GLU A 138 -0.12 0.10 -23.29
N GLU A 139 1.00 0.75 -22.96
CA GLU A 139 1.52 0.78 -21.59
C GLU A 139 0.58 1.51 -20.63
N ILE A 140 0.00 2.63 -21.05
CA ILE A 140 -0.96 3.40 -20.25
C ILE A 140 -2.25 2.60 -20.03
N GLU A 141 -2.81 1.99 -21.07
CA GLU A 141 -4.03 1.17 -20.93
C GLU A 141 -3.78 -0.06 -20.05
N ARG A 142 -2.61 -0.68 -20.16
CA ARG A 142 -2.20 -1.78 -19.27
C ARG A 142 -2.16 -1.34 -17.80
N LEU A 143 -1.55 -0.21 -17.49
CA LEU A 143 -1.48 0.33 -16.12
C LEU A 143 -2.84 0.76 -15.59
N LEU A 144 -3.68 1.32 -16.46
CA LEU A 144 -5.04 1.72 -16.13
C LEU A 144 -5.90 0.50 -15.79
N GLN A 145 -5.86 -0.55 -16.61
CA GLN A 145 -6.54 -1.82 -16.34
C GLN A 145 -6.15 -2.40 -14.99
N VAL A 146 -4.85 -2.42 -14.67
CA VAL A 146 -4.37 -2.87 -13.35
C VAL A 146 -4.95 -2.01 -12.23
N ARG A 147 -4.98 -0.68 -12.40
CA ARG A 147 -5.54 0.23 -11.38
C ARG A 147 -7.03 0.00 -11.16
N MET A 148 -7.82 -0.16 -12.23
CA MET A 148 -9.26 -0.42 -12.12
C MET A 148 -9.53 -1.79 -11.49
N MET A 149 -8.76 -2.81 -11.85
CA MET A 149 -8.88 -4.15 -11.24
C MET A 149 -8.55 -4.13 -9.75
N ARG A 150 -7.58 -3.31 -9.32
CA ARG A 150 -7.29 -3.11 -7.89
C ARG A 150 -8.49 -2.52 -7.15
N GLN A 151 -9.10 -1.48 -7.70
CA GLN A 151 -10.29 -0.85 -7.11
C GLN A 151 -11.45 -1.83 -7.02
N GLU A 152 -11.74 -2.57 -8.09
CA GLU A 152 -12.80 -3.60 -8.10
C GLU A 152 -12.57 -4.64 -7.00
N ARG A 153 -11.32 -5.11 -6.85
CA ARG A 153 -10.95 -6.08 -5.81
C ARG A 153 -11.07 -5.52 -4.41
N TRP A 154 -10.71 -4.26 -4.20
CA TRP A 154 -10.88 -3.59 -2.91
C TRP A 154 -12.37 -3.39 -2.55
N SER A 155 -13.19 -3.00 -3.53
CA SER A 155 -14.62 -2.84 -3.37
C SER A 155 -15.32 -4.16 -3.02
N THR A 156 -14.93 -5.26 -3.68
CA THR A 156 -15.46 -6.61 -3.44
C THR A 156 -14.89 -7.29 -2.18
N ASN A 157 -13.67 -6.97 -1.77
CA ASN A 157 -13.08 -7.47 -0.54
C ASN A 157 -13.58 -6.64 0.66
N ASN A 158 -14.61 -7.15 1.36
CA ASN A 158 -15.36 -6.39 2.37
C ASN A 158 -14.62 -6.12 3.70
N THR A 159 -13.30 -6.32 3.79
CA THR A 159 -12.56 -6.26 5.06
C THR A 159 -11.63 -5.06 5.20
N VAL A 160 -11.06 -4.58 4.08
CA VAL A 160 -10.04 -3.53 4.10
C VAL A 160 -10.65 -2.16 4.34
N LYS A 161 -10.13 -1.41 5.31
CA LYS A 161 -10.52 -0.01 5.60
C LYS A 161 -9.50 0.97 5.02
N LEU A 162 -9.99 2.05 4.38
CA LEU A 162 -9.17 3.13 3.85
C LEU A 162 -9.41 4.41 4.64
N TRP A 163 -8.34 5.04 5.12
CA TRP A 163 -8.33 6.41 5.62
C TRP A 163 -7.46 7.26 4.70
N ALA A 164 -8.08 8.11 3.88
CA ALA A 164 -7.39 9.00 2.97
C ALA A 164 -7.45 10.46 3.47
N ILE A 165 -6.29 11.11 3.53
CA ILE A 165 -6.15 12.55 3.75
C ILE A 165 -5.60 13.15 2.45
N LEU A 166 -6.39 14.02 1.82
CA LEU A 166 -6.02 14.67 0.56
C LEU A 166 -5.66 16.14 0.82
N GLY A 167 -4.51 16.59 0.34
CA GLY A 167 -4.19 18.01 0.27
C GLY A 167 -5.07 18.73 -0.73
N GLU A 168 -5.43 19.98 -0.45
CA GLU A 168 -6.24 20.81 -1.35
C GLU A 168 -5.66 20.91 -2.78
N ALA A 169 -4.34 20.87 -2.93
CA ALA A 169 -3.68 20.85 -4.23
C ALA A 169 -4.12 19.66 -5.10
N ALA A 170 -4.33 18.48 -4.51
CA ALA A 170 -4.82 17.29 -5.23
C ALA A 170 -6.24 17.45 -5.79
N LEU A 171 -7.03 18.36 -5.21
CA LEU A 171 -8.41 18.64 -5.58
C LEU A 171 -8.53 19.81 -6.57
N ARG A 172 -7.56 20.74 -6.56
CA ARG A 172 -7.57 21.94 -7.42
C ARG A 172 -6.75 21.83 -8.69
N GLN A 173 -5.72 20.98 -8.71
CA GLN A 173 -4.91 20.77 -9.92
C GLN A 173 -5.82 20.21 -11.03
N VAL A 174 -5.90 20.91 -12.16
CA VAL A 174 -6.74 20.46 -13.30
C VAL A 174 -6.04 19.30 -13.99
N VAL A 175 -6.53 18.08 -13.75
CA VAL A 175 -6.01 16.84 -14.35
C VAL A 175 -7.04 16.30 -15.35
N GLY A 176 -6.64 16.14 -16.62
CA GLY A 176 -7.53 15.63 -17.66
C GLY A 176 -8.63 16.60 -18.13
N GLY A 177 -8.65 17.81 -17.58
CA GLY A 177 -9.67 18.81 -17.89
C GLY A 177 -10.75 18.92 -16.81
N ARG A 178 -11.60 19.94 -16.93
CA ARG A 178 -12.55 20.30 -15.87
C ARG A 178 -13.70 19.31 -15.72
N THR A 179 -14.19 18.73 -16.80
CA THR A 179 -15.22 17.68 -16.77
C THR A 179 -14.73 16.45 -15.99
N ILE A 180 -13.50 16.01 -16.26
CA ILE A 180 -12.89 14.87 -15.54
C ILE A 180 -12.72 15.20 -14.05
N MET A 181 -12.30 16.42 -13.72
CA MET A 181 -12.21 16.85 -12.32
C MET A 181 -13.56 16.89 -11.61
N TYR A 182 -14.61 17.37 -12.27
CA TYR A 182 -15.96 17.36 -11.71
C TYR A 182 -16.42 15.93 -11.39
N GLU A 183 -16.30 15.01 -12.36
CA GLU A 183 -16.65 13.60 -12.18
C GLU A 183 -15.84 12.95 -11.04
N GLN A 184 -14.55 13.26 -10.97
CA GLN A 184 -13.66 12.76 -9.94
C GLN A 184 -14.02 13.27 -8.53
N LEU A 185 -14.42 14.54 -8.40
CA LEU A 185 -14.79 15.12 -7.10
C LEU A 185 -16.15 14.62 -6.62
N GLU A 186 -17.12 14.44 -7.53
CA GLU A 186 -18.38 13.77 -7.19
C GLU A 186 -18.15 12.32 -6.75
N HIS A 187 -17.27 11.59 -7.45
CA HIS A 187 -16.88 10.24 -7.03
C HIS A 187 -16.26 10.21 -5.63
N LEU A 188 -15.38 11.16 -5.29
CA LEU A 188 -14.83 11.28 -3.94
C LEU A 188 -15.91 11.56 -2.89
N ARG A 189 -16.85 12.45 -3.20
CA ARG A 189 -17.97 12.76 -2.33
C ARG A 189 -18.82 11.52 -2.06
N GLU A 190 -19.17 10.76 -3.09
CA GLU A 190 -19.90 9.50 -2.97
C GLU A 190 -19.13 8.46 -2.13
N ALA A 191 -17.83 8.27 -2.43
CA ALA A 191 -16.97 7.35 -1.70
C ALA A 191 -16.88 7.69 -0.21
N SER A 192 -16.95 8.98 0.17
CA SER A 192 -16.93 9.43 1.56
C SER A 192 -18.12 8.95 2.42
N PHE A 193 -19.21 8.46 1.80
CA PHE A 193 -20.34 7.88 2.51
C PHE A 193 -20.18 6.38 2.77
N HIS A 194 -19.17 5.74 2.18
CA HIS A 194 -18.94 4.32 2.35
C HIS A 194 -18.32 4.03 3.74
N PRO A 195 -18.83 3.05 4.52
CA PRO A 195 -18.42 2.83 5.91
C PRO A 195 -16.95 2.38 6.08
N ARG A 196 -16.31 1.94 5.00
CA ARG A 196 -14.88 1.56 4.99
C ARG A 196 -13.96 2.67 4.48
N VAL A 197 -14.50 3.84 4.14
CA VAL A 197 -13.74 5.00 3.69
C VAL A 197 -13.89 6.12 4.70
N THR A 198 -12.77 6.58 5.22
CA THR A 198 -12.67 7.88 5.89
C THR A 198 -11.89 8.80 4.98
N LEU A 199 -12.56 9.83 4.48
CA LEU A 199 -11.95 10.83 3.61
C LEU A 199 -11.91 12.16 4.36
N GLN A 200 -10.73 12.75 4.43
CA GLN A 200 -10.50 14.08 4.98
C GLN A 200 -9.72 14.93 3.98
N VAL A 201 -9.92 16.23 4.05
CA VAL A 201 -9.16 17.21 3.28
C VAL A 201 -8.27 18.02 4.20
N LEU A 202 -7.09 18.35 3.72
CA LEU A 202 -6.17 19.30 4.34
C LEU A 202 -6.15 20.58 3.49
N PRO A 203 -7.00 21.56 3.82
CA PRO A 203 -7.05 22.87 3.18
C PRO A 203 -5.74 23.65 3.30
N PHE A 204 -5.52 24.59 2.39
CA PHE A 204 -4.39 25.53 2.44
C PHE A 204 -4.46 26.51 3.61
N ASP A 205 -5.63 26.74 4.20
CA ASP A 205 -5.81 27.55 5.41
C ASP A 205 -5.66 26.76 6.72
N SER A 206 -5.32 25.47 6.63
CA SER A 206 -4.97 24.66 7.79
C SER A 206 -3.70 25.17 8.47
N ALA A 207 -3.61 24.98 9.79
CA ALA A 207 -2.38 25.27 10.52
C ALA A 207 -1.19 24.46 9.95
N ALA A 208 0.03 25.00 10.10
CA ALA A 208 1.23 24.30 9.71
C ALA A 208 1.29 22.91 10.36
N HIS A 209 1.56 21.90 9.55
CA HIS A 209 1.57 20.50 9.96
C HIS A 209 2.91 19.85 9.57
N PRO A 210 3.37 18.80 10.28
CA PRO A 210 4.70 18.24 10.02
C PRO A 210 4.88 17.65 8.62
N ALA A 211 3.79 17.28 7.94
CA ALA A 211 3.87 16.78 6.57
C ALA A 211 4.21 17.85 5.52
N LEU A 212 4.40 19.12 5.89
CA LEU A 212 4.90 20.16 4.97
C LEU A 212 6.28 19.81 4.41
N GLU A 213 7.11 19.09 5.18
CA GLU A 213 8.43 18.61 4.75
C GLU A 213 8.40 17.17 4.20
N THR A 214 7.21 16.58 4.05
CA THR A 214 7.05 15.17 3.65
C THR A 214 6.31 15.05 2.33
N THR A 215 6.68 14.04 1.53
CA THR A 215 5.96 13.68 0.31
C THR A 215 4.70 12.86 0.62
N SER A 216 3.92 12.49 -0.40
CA SER A 216 2.79 11.57 -0.23
C SER A 216 3.28 10.19 0.21
N PHE A 217 2.56 9.56 1.14
CA PHE A 217 2.93 8.25 1.69
C PHE A 217 1.69 7.43 2.05
N GLN A 218 1.89 6.12 2.22
CA GLN A 218 0.86 5.19 2.65
C GLN A 218 1.37 4.25 3.73
N VAL A 219 0.60 4.07 4.78
CA VAL A 219 0.85 3.08 5.84
C VAL A 219 -0.13 1.93 5.67
N PHE A 220 0.39 0.71 5.57
CA PHE A 220 -0.36 -0.52 5.43
C PHE A 220 -0.26 -1.33 6.70
N GLN A 221 -1.38 -1.52 7.39
CA GLN A 221 -1.45 -2.45 8.50
C GLN A 221 -1.69 -3.86 7.96
N LEU A 222 -0.71 -4.75 8.04
CA LEU A 222 -0.73 -6.04 7.35
C LEU A 222 -1.58 -7.07 8.10
N SER A 223 -2.28 -7.92 7.35
CA SER A 223 -3.12 -8.98 7.89
C SER A 223 -2.30 -10.13 8.45
N GLY A 224 -2.58 -10.51 9.69
CA GLY A 224 -1.96 -11.68 10.33
C GLY A 224 -0.53 -11.44 10.83
N LEU A 225 -0.10 -10.17 10.89
CA LEU A 225 1.19 -9.75 11.40
C LEU A 225 1.04 -8.51 12.29
N PRO A 226 1.81 -8.36 13.38
CA PRO A 226 1.94 -7.10 14.09
C PRO A 226 2.92 -6.17 13.33
N LEU A 227 2.81 -6.12 12.01
CA LEU A 227 3.68 -5.34 11.13
C LEU A 227 2.84 -4.34 10.35
N SER A 228 3.31 -3.10 10.34
CA SER A 228 2.92 -2.10 9.36
C SER A 228 4.01 -2.00 8.29
N ALA A 229 3.66 -1.44 7.14
CA ALA A 229 4.62 -1.12 6.09
C ALA A 229 4.35 0.29 5.60
N VAL A 230 5.40 1.09 5.43
CA VAL A 230 5.27 2.42 4.80
C VAL A 230 5.71 2.33 3.36
N PHE A 231 4.89 2.85 2.46
CA PHE A 231 5.21 3.05 1.05
C PHE A 231 5.29 4.54 0.76
N ILE A 232 6.45 4.96 0.26
CA ILE A 232 6.67 6.31 -0.24
C ILE A 232 7.07 6.19 -1.70
N ASP A 233 6.29 6.80 -2.60
CA ASP A 233 6.62 6.78 -4.02
C ASP A 233 7.61 7.91 -4.35
N SER A 234 8.65 7.58 -5.11
CA SER A 234 9.59 8.58 -5.61
C SER A 234 9.95 8.28 -7.06
N ARG A 235 10.30 9.33 -7.80
CA ARG A 235 10.61 9.24 -9.24
C ARG A 235 11.75 8.26 -9.56
N THR A 236 12.69 8.07 -8.65
CA THR A 236 13.85 7.19 -8.81
C THR A 236 13.69 5.85 -8.08
N GLY A 237 12.57 5.67 -7.38
CA GLY A 237 12.22 4.41 -6.74
C GLY A 237 11.39 4.61 -5.48
N SER A 238 10.48 3.67 -5.20
CA SER A 238 9.69 3.69 -3.98
C SER A 238 10.48 3.15 -2.77
N LEU A 239 10.28 3.77 -1.62
CA LEU A 239 10.87 3.38 -0.34
C LEU A 239 9.88 2.54 0.46
N TYR A 240 10.38 1.44 1.02
CA TYR A 240 9.66 0.53 1.90
C TYR A 240 10.32 0.54 3.27
N LEU A 241 9.60 1.04 4.26
CA LEU A 241 10.07 1.05 5.65
C LEU A 241 9.48 -0.15 6.36
N GLU A 242 10.39 -0.94 6.93
CA GLU A 242 10.13 -2.16 7.70
C GLU A 242 10.69 -2.03 9.13
N ASP A 243 11.48 -0.98 9.40
CA ASP A 243 12.02 -0.67 10.72
C ASP A 243 10.91 -0.10 11.62
N SER A 244 10.78 -0.62 12.83
CA SER A 244 9.70 -0.24 13.74
C SER A 244 9.73 1.22 14.12
N ALA A 245 10.91 1.83 14.31
CA ALA A 245 11.02 3.23 14.68
C ALA A 245 10.60 4.14 13.51
N GLU A 246 11.03 3.82 12.30
CA GLU A 246 10.62 4.56 11.11
C GLU A 246 9.11 4.44 10.85
N ILE A 247 8.53 3.24 11.04
CA ILE A 247 7.09 3.02 10.90
C ILE A 247 6.31 3.85 11.93
N GLU A 248 6.73 3.81 13.21
CA GLU A 248 6.11 4.56 14.30
C GLU A 248 6.12 6.07 14.00
N ASP A 249 7.23 6.61 13.48
CA ASP A 249 7.33 8.01 13.06
C ASP A 249 6.28 8.38 12.00
N TYR A 250 6.04 7.52 11.01
CA TYR A 250 5.03 7.75 9.97
C TYR A 250 3.59 7.57 10.46
N GLU A 251 3.34 6.65 11.40
CA GLU A 251 2.04 6.50 12.05
C GLU A 251 1.71 7.74 12.89
N ASP A 252 2.68 8.27 13.63
CA ASP A 252 2.57 9.52 14.39
C ASP A 252 2.38 10.73 13.48
N LEU A 253 3.11 10.79 12.37
CA LEU A 253 2.92 11.82 11.34
C LEU A 253 1.49 11.79 10.80
N PHE A 254 0.95 10.60 10.48
CA PHE A 254 -0.42 10.47 10.00
C PHE A 254 -1.44 10.90 11.07
N ASN A 255 -1.19 10.61 12.35
CA ASN A 255 -2.06 11.05 13.44
C ASN A 255 -2.09 12.58 13.58
N LYS A 256 -0.95 13.25 13.39
CA LYS A 256 -0.87 14.73 13.38
C LYS A 256 -1.60 15.32 12.17
N LEU A 257 -1.45 14.70 10.99
CA LEU A 257 -2.20 15.06 9.79
C LEU A 257 -3.70 14.94 9.99
N ARG A 258 -4.17 13.85 10.60
CA ARG A 258 -5.58 13.63 10.94
C ARG A 258 -6.13 14.75 11.81
N ALA A 259 -5.36 15.20 12.80
CA ALA A 259 -5.79 16.25 13.72
C ALA A 259 -5.85 17.63 13.05
N ALA A 260 -5.04 17.86 12.00
CA ALA A 260 -5.03 19.11 11.24
C ALA A 260 -6.05 19.13 10.09
N ALA A 261 -6.40 17.96 9.54
CA ALA A 261 -7.35 17.83 8.45
C ALA A 261 -8.79 18.10 8.90
N GLN A 262 -9.64 18.54 7.97
CA GLN A 262 -11.06 18.75 8.20
C GLN A 262 -11.77 17.45 8.60
N ASP A 263 -12.80 17.59 9.42
CA ASP A 263 -13.74 16.50 9.70
C ASP A 263 -14.50 16.06 8.43
N ILE A 264 -15.23 14.95 8.54
CA ILE A 264 -15.88 14.27 7.41
C ILE A 264 -16.94 15.16 6.73
N ASP A 265 -17.80 15.84 7.49
CA ASP A 265 -18.87 16.65 6.91
C ASP A 265 -18.36 17.95 6.24
N PRO A 266 -17.45 18.72 6.87
CA PRO A 266 -16.77 19.82 6.17
C PRO A 266 -16.02 19.36 4.92
N THR A 267 -15.36 18.19 4.97
CA THR A 267 -14.71 17.59 3.80
C THR A 267 -15.69 17.38 2.65
N ARG A 268 -16.88 16.83 2.91
CA ARG A 268 -17.92 16.63 1.89
C ARG A 268 -18.37 17.95 1.26
N GLN A 269 -18.59 18.97 2.09
CA GLN A 269 -18.97 20.30 1.62
C GLN A 269 -17.87 20.92 0.75
N PHE A 270 -16.61 20.76 1.17
CA PHE A 270 -15.45 21.23 0.43
C PHE A 270 -15.34 20.58 -0.95
N LEU A 271 -15.52 19.25 -1.03
CA LEU A 271 -15.54 18.50 -2.29
C LEU A 271 -16.65 19.00 -3.23
N SER A 272 -17.87 19.19 -2.71
CA SER A 272 -18.99 19.73 -3.48
C SER A 272 -18.73 21.14 -4.02
N SER A 273 -18.12 22.00 -3.20
CA SER A 273 -17.76 23.37 -3.61
C SER A 273 -16.79 23.36 -4.78
N ILE A 274 -15.69 22.59 -4.68
CA ILE A 274 -14.69 22.51 -5.76
C ILE A 274 -15.27 21.84 -7.00
N ALA A 275 -16.11 20.81 -6.86
CA ALA A 275 -16.78 20.17 -7.98
C ALA A 275 -17.59 21.19 -8.79
N GLN A 276 -18.40 21.99 -8.11
CA GLN A 276 -19.22 23.02 -8.75
C GLN A 276 -18.37 24.09 -9.47
N GLU A 277 -17.25 24.52 -8.87
CA GLU A 277 -16.28 25.43 -9.52
C GLU A 277 -15.75 24.85 -10.85
N HIS A 278 -15.45 23.55 -10.89
CA HIS A 278 -15.00 22.90 -12.13
C HIS A 278 -16.11 22.82 -13.17
N ARG A 279 -17.35 22.50 -12.75
CA ARG A 279 -18.51 22.41 -13.64
C ARG A 279 -18.82 23.74 -14.31
N GLU A 280 -18.85 24.83 -13.54
CA GLU A 280 -19.14 26.17 -14.07
C GLU A 280 -18.08 26.63 -15.07
N ARG A 281 -16.81 26.41 -14.74
CA ARG A 281 -15.69 26.76 -15.62
C ARG A 281 -15.53 25.82 -16.82
N ALA A 282 -16.17 24.65 -16.82
CA ALA A 282 -16.21 23.76 -17.99
C ALA A 282 -17.27 24.19 -19.01
N ALA A 283 -18.27 24.95 -18.57
CA ALA A 283 -19.36 25.47 -19.40
C ALA A 283 -19.02 26.82 -20.07
N GLN A 284 -17.87 27.42 -19.73
CA GLN A 284 -17.31 28.64 -20.32
C GLN A 284 -16.29 28.29 -21.40
#